data_AF-A0A7Y6PN66-F1
#
_entry.id   AF-A0A7Y6PN66-F1
#
_cell.length_a   1.000
_cell.length_b   1.000
_cell.length_c   1.000
_cell.angle_alpha   90.00
_cell.angle_beta   90.00
_cell.angle_gamma   90.00
#
_symmetry.space_group_name_H-M   'P 1'
#
loop_
_entity.id
_entity.type
_entity.pdbx_description
1 polymer ?
#
loop_
_entity_poly.entity_id
_entity_poly.type
_entity_poly.pdbx_seq_one_letter_code
_entity_poly.pdbx_strand_id
1 'polypeptide(L)'
;MALSEHLTRHLTGDVRRHTAAVEDRLTAALGEVHRRWPGVELAPEAWLAWVAARLPPAPTPLESALDSLRLADLYLACACASRDPRALAAFDAAFLAGDPRTSDDAKQLLRQKLFVAEPGGPPPRIALYAGRGDLGRWVRAALARLAIDEARAAREVPTEDALMEALGVDPAGGPELVRLKDEARTLMQLAFREAVTALSDRERAMLLQFHVDGVGVVALGKLFGLAPSNVSRTLAKARVMLLSQIRRSLLRHKQIHAEELDSLVELVRSQLSLTGDLRG
;
A
#
# COMPACT_ATOMS: atom_id res chain seq x y z
N MET A 1 20.60 -0.12 -25.47
CA MET A 1 19.15 -0.26 -25.70
C MET A 1 18.47 0.58 -24.64
N ALA A 2 17.53 1.45 -25.02
CA ALA A 2 16.92 2.40 -24.10
C ALA A 2 16.02 1.67 -23.09
N LEU A 3 15.92 2.17 -21.86
CA LEU A 3 15.04 1.60 -20.82
C LEU A 3 13.57 1.68 -21.25
N SER A 4 13.18 2.76 -21.91
CA SER A 4 11.85 2.99 -22.45
C SER A 4 11.48 1.95 -23.50
N GLU A 5 12.42 1.53 -24.36
CA GLU A 5 12.20 0.47 -25.34
C GLU A 5 11.96 -0.87 -24.65
N HIS A 6 12.70 -1.15 -23.58
CA HIS A 6 12.51 -2.39 -22.81
C HIS A 6 11.16 -2.39 -22.09
N LEU A 7 10.79 -1.28 -21.45
CA LEU A 7 9.48 -1.11 -20.83
C LEU A 7 8.34 -1.34 -21.83
N THR A 8 8.45 -0.76 -23.02
CA THR A 8 7.40 -0.81 -24.05
C THR A 8 7.14 -2.24 -24.55
N ARG A 9 8.17 -3.11 -24.58
CA ARG A 9 7.99 -4.53 -24.95
C ARG A 9 7.13 -5.32 -23.97
N HIS A 10 7.03 -4.87 -22.73
CA HIS A 10 6.22 -5.53 -21.70
C HIS A 10 4.81 -4.95 -21.61
N LEU A 11 4.47 -3.91 -22.38
CA LEU A 11 3.13 -3.35 -22.41
C LEU A 11 2.22 -4.17 -23.34
N THR A 12 1.12 -4.69 -22.80
CA THR A 12 0.06 -5.34 -23.59
C THR A 12 -1.05 -4.33 -23.91
N GLY A 13 -1.31 -4.03 -25.18
CA GLY A 13 -2.40 -3.14 -25.64
C GLY A 13 -1.95 -2.04 -26.61
N ASP A 14 -2.86 -1.09 -26.91
CA ASP A 14 -2.60 0.05 -27.80
C ASP A 14 -1.25 0.71 -27.46
N VAL A 15 -0.41 0.83 -28.48
CA VAL A 15 1.00 1.24 -28.39
C VAL A 15 1.09 2.58 -27.66
N ARG A 16 1.51 2.55 -26.38
CA ARG A 16 1.86 3.77 -25.66
C ARG A 16 3.08 4.36 -26.35
N ARG A 17 2.94 5.55 -26.92
CA ARG A 17 4.11 6.28 -27.42
C ARG A 17 4.99 6.61 -26.22
N HIS A 18 6.22 6.12 -26.22
CA HIS A 18 7.23 6.58 -25.28
C HIS A 18 7.94 7.81 -25.86
N THR A 19 8.27 8.76 -25.00
CA THR A 19 8.98 9.99 -25.35
C THR A 19 10.38 9.96 -24.72
N ALA A 20 11.25 10.90 -25.08
CA ALA A 20 12.52 11.11 -24.36
C ALA A 20 12.27 11.32 -22.85
N ALA A 21 11.15 11.94 -22.48
CA ALA A 21 10.77 12.18 -21.09
C ALA A 21 10.43 10.89 -20.30
N VAL A 22 10.11 9.77 -20.97
CA VAL A 22 9.97 8.46 -20.34
C VAL A 22 11.35 7.88 -20.02
N GLU A 23 12.29 7.97 -20.96
CA GLU A 23 13.67 7.50 -20.75
C GLU A 23 14.34 8.26 -19.60
N ASP A 24 14.18 9.58 -19.56
CA ASP A 24 14.73 10.43 -18.50
C ASP A 24 14.20 10.03 -17.13
N ARG A 25 12.89 9.74 -17.02
CA ARG A 25 12.27 9.26 -15.76
C ARG A 25 12.83 7.92 -15.31
N LEU A 26 12.95 6.96 -16.23
CA LEU A 26 13.48 5.63 -15.91
C LEU A 26 14.96 5.71 -15.51
N THR A 27 15.74 6.54 -16.20
CA THR A 27 17.15 6.78 -15.88
C THR A 27 17.31 7.46 -14.52
N ALA A 28 16.52 8.49 -14.23
CA ALA A 28 16.51 9.15 -12.93
C ALA A 28 16.09 8.19 -11.81
N ALA A 29 15.08 7.35 -12.06
CA ALA A 29 14.62 6.33 -11.12
C ALA A 29 15.70 5.28 -10.84
N LEU A 30 16.44 4.80 -11.85
CA LEU A 30 17.59 3.92 -11.62
C LEU A 30 18.69 4.62 -10.84
N GLY A 31 18.98 5.89 -11.13
CA GLY A 31 19.94 6.66 -10.34
C GLY A 31 19.55 6.73 -8.86
N GLU A 32 18.27 6.95 -8.57
CA GLU A 32 17.74 6.91 -7.21
C GLU A 32 17.81 5.53 -6.57
N VAL A 33 17.48 4.48 -7.31
CA VAL A 33 17.60 3.08 -6.86
C VAL A 33 19.02 2.77 -6.39
N HIS A 34 20.03 3.08 -7.21
CA HIS A 34 21.42 2.75 -6.86
C HIS A 34 21.92 3.55 -5.65
N ARG A 35 21.41 4.78 -5.44
CA ARG A 35 21.71 5.56 -4.24
C ARG A 35 21.02 5.01 -3.00
N ARG A 36 19.75 4.63 -3.12
CA ARG A 36 18.91 4.20 -1.99
C ARG A 36 19.20 2.76 -1.56
N TRP A 37 19.50 1.89 -2.51
CA TRP A 37 19.70 0.46 -2.33
C TRP A 37 21.08 0.01 -2.84
N PRO A 38 22.17 0.51 -2.24
CA PRO A 38 23.52 0.20 -2.71
C PRO A 38 23.79 -1.31 -2.65
N GLY A 39 24.28 -1.87 -3.76
CA GLY A 39 24.64 -3.27 -3.88
C GLY A 39 23.50 -4.23 -4.24
N VAL A 40 22.23 -3.79 -4.26
CA VAL A 40 21.13 -4.61 -4.79
C VAL A 40 21.23 -4.64 -6.31
N GLU A 41 21.45 -5.83 -6.87
CA GLU A 41 21.67 -6.01 -8.31
C GLU A 41 20.47 -6.73 -8.95
N LEU A 42 19.70 -5.99 -9.73
CA LEU A 42 18.59 -6.52 -10.53
C LEU A 42 18.75 -6.06 -11.97
N ALA A 43 18.60 -7.00 -12.90
CA ALA A 43 18.60 -6.71 -14.33
C ALA A 43 17.49 -5.67 -14.65
N PRO A 44 17.81 -4.57 -15.36
CA PRO A 44 16.82 -3.57 -15.73
C PRO A 44 15.58 -4.17 -16.41
N GLU A 45 15.78 -5.23 -17.19
CA GLU A 45 14.74 -5.97 -17.88
C GLU A 45 13.69 -6.58 -16.93
N ALA A 46 14.17 -7.26 -15.89
CA ALA A 46 13.29 -7.88 -14.88
C ALA A 46 12.50 -6.81 -14.11
N TRP A 47 13.17 -5.71 -13.76
CA TRP A 47 12.52 -4.58 -13.09
C TRP A 47 11.46 -3.92 -13.97
N LEU A 48 11.76 -3.65 -15.25
CA LEU A 48 10.85 -3.00 -16.17
C LEU A 48 9.65 -3.88 -16.54
N ALA A 49 9.83 -5.19 -16.65
CA ALA A 49 8.72 -6.14 -16.75
C ALA A 49 7.78 -6.03 -15.54
N TRP A 50 8.35 -5.85 -14.35
CA TRP A 50 7.58 -5.70 -13.11
C TRP A 50 6.84 -4.38 -13.01
N VAL A 51 7.46 -3.29 -13.45
CA VAL A 51 6.83 -1.98 -13.56
C VAL A 51 5.69 -2.03 -14.58
N ALA A 52 5.91 -2.61 -15.76
CA ALA A 52 4.91 -2.72 -16.82
C ALA A 52 3.62 -3.41 -16.34
N ALA A 53 3.74 -4.50 -15.59
CA ALA A 53 2.62 -5.25 -15.04
C ALA A 53 1.77 -4.46 -14.01
N ARG A 54 2.26 -3.31 -13.51
CA ARG A 54 1.61 -2.47 -12.48
C ARG A 54 1.18 -1.11 -12.99
N LEU A 55 1.42 -0.81 -14.27
CA LEU A 55 0.95 0.43 -14.87
C LEU A 55 -0.58 0.41 -14.94
N PRO A 56 -1.24 1.55 -14.68
CA PRO A 56 -2.69 1.66 -14.85
C PRO A 56 -3.04 1.42 -16.32
N PRO A 57 -4.21 0.84 -16.63
CA PRO A 57 -4.64 0.62 -18.01
C PRO A 57 -4.73 1.94 -18.81
N ALA A 58 -4.66 1.85 -20.14
CA ALA A 58 -4.86 3.00 -21.03
C ALA A 58 -6.22 3.68 -20.75
N PRO A 59 -6.37 5.01 -20.94
CA PRO A 59 -5.56 5.90 -21.78
C PRO A 59 -4.52 6.76 -21.04
N THR A 60 -4.15 6.46 -19.80
CA THR A 60 -3.19 7.29 -19.05
C THR A 60 -1.83 7.38 -19.75
N PRO A 61 -1.30 8.59 -20.01
CA PRO A 61 0.05 8.80 -20.55
C PRO A 61 1.10 8.06 -19.72
N LEU A 62 2.14 7.54 -20.37
CA LEU A 62 3.13 6.69 -19.72
C LEU A 62 3.92 7.44 -18.64
N GLU A 63 4.19 8.73 -18.89
CA GLU A 63 4.82 9.66 -17.96
C GLU A 63 4.03 9.76 -16.65
N SER A 64 2.75 10.13 -16.75
CA SER A 64 1.87 10.25 -15.58
C SER A 64 1.66 8.91 -14.88
N ALA A 65 1.62 7.81 -15.64
CA ALA A 65 1.54 6.47 -15.10
C ALA A 65 2.78 6.10 -14.27
N LEU A 66 3.99 6.43 -14.75
CA LEU A 66 5.25 6.23 -14.01
C LEU A 66 5.34 7.13 -12.79
N ASP A 67 4.94 8.40 -12.91
CA ASP A 67 4.95 9.38 -11.81
C ASP A 67 4.03 8.95 -10.65
N SER A 68 3.02 8.11 -10.94
CA SER A 68 2.10 7.57 -9.95
C SER A 68 2.61 6.32 -9.21
N LEU A 69 3.81 5.84 -9.52
CA LEU A 69 4.43 4.64 -8.93
C LEU A 69 5.68 4.99 -8.12
N ARG A 70 5.90 4.25 -7.03
CA ARG A 70 7.16 4.26 -6.27
C ARG A 70 8.19 3.35 -6.93
N LEU A 71 8.83 3.85 -7.98
CA LEU A 71 9.75 3.06 -8.82
C LEU A 71 10.95 2.48 -8.03
N ALA A 72 11.51 3.23 -7.07
CA ALA A 72 12.62 2.76 -6.26
C ALA A 72 12.19 1.66 -5.25
N ASP A 73 10.99 1.77 -4.70
CA ASP A 73 10.42 0.75 -3.82
C ASP A 73 10.05 -0.52 -4.61
N LEU A 74 9.51 -0.34 -5.82
CA LEU A 74 9.28 -1.45 -6.76
C LEU A 74 10.58 -2.14 -7.16
N TYR A 75 11.71 -1.44 -7.24
CA TYR A 75 12.98 -2.10 -7.49
C TYR A 75 13.36 -3.06 -6.35
N LEU A 76 13.33 -2.55 -5.11
CA LEU A 76 13.67 -3.35 -3.93
C LEU A 76 12.72 -4.54 -3.76
N ALA A 77 11.41 -4.29 -3.87
CA ALA A 77 10.43 -5.36 -3.74
C ALA A 77 10.60 -6.44 -4.83
N CYS A 78 11.06 -6.06 -6.05
CA CYS A 78 11.32 -7.01 -7.13
C CYS A 78 12.49 -7.91 -6.78
N ALA A 79 13.58 -7.30 -6.34
CA ALA A 79 14.78 -8.00 -5.93
C ALA A 79 14.51 -8.92 -4.73
N CYS A 80 13.69 -8.49 -3.76
CA CYS A 80 13.22 -9.33 -2.66
C CYS A 80 12.36 -10.51 -3.14
N ALA A 81 11.47 -10.29 -4.11
CA ALA A 81 10.66 -11.36 -4.69
C ALA A 81 11.52 -12.41 -5.43
N SER A 82 12.63 -11.96 -6.03
CA SER A 82 13.67 -12.80 -6.64
C SER A 82 14.61 -13.46 -5.62
N ARG A 83 14.41 -13.24 -4.32
CA ARG A 83 15.23 -13.77 -3.21
C ARG A 83 16.70 -13.33 -3.27
N ASP A 84 16.97 -12.14 -3.78
CA ASP A 84 18.31 -11.56 -3.74
C ASP A 84 18.75 -11.30 -2.29
N PRO A 85 19.87 -11.88 -1.81
CA PRO A 85 20.28 -11.75 -0.41
C PRO A 85 20.56 -10.30 0.02
N ARG A 86 21.09 -9.46 -0.89
CA ARG A 86 21.39 -8.07 -0.59
C ARG A 86 20.12 -7.24 -0.51
N ALA A 87 19.12 -7.53 -1.35
CA ALA A 87 17.79 -6.92 -1.27
C ALA A 87 17.10 -7.26 0.05
N LEU A 88 17.14 -8.53 0.47
CA LEU A 88 16.57 -8.94 1.76
C LEU A 88 17.26 -8.24 2.94
N ALA A 89 18.59 -8.14 2.92
CA ALA A 89 19.33 -7.40 3.94
C ALA A 89 19.01 -5.89 3.93
N ALA A 90 18.90 -5.28 2.75
CA ALA A 90 18.53 -3.86 2.61
C ALA A 90 17.10 -3.60 3.09
N PHE A 91 16.16 -4.50 2.78
CA PHE A 91 14.80 -4.46 3.26
C PHE A 91 14.74 -4.52 4.79
N ASP A 92 15.46 -5.49 5.39
CA ASP A 92 15.51 -5.64 6.84
C ASP A 92 16.07 -4.38 7.51
N ALA A 93 17.17 -3.84 6.99
CA ALA A 93 17.78 -2.62 7.51
C ALA A 93 16.87 -1.39 7.36
N ALA A 94 16.07 -1.31 6.30
CA ALA A 94 15.23 -0.16 6.03
C ALA A 94 13.90 -0.17 6.79
N PHE A 95 13.33 -1.36 7.02
CA PHE A 95 11.95 -1.48 7.50
C PHE A 95 11.79 -2.26 8.80
N LEU A 96 12.74 -3.13 9.15
CA LEU A 96 12.65 -3.99 10.34
C LEU A 96 13.69 -3.64 11.41
N ALA A 97 14.76 -2.95 11.04
CA ALA A 97 15.75 -2.44 11.98
C ALA A 97 15.20 -1.16 12.65
N GLY A 98 14.91 -1.24 13.95
CA GLY A 98 14.63 -0.06 14.77
C GLY A 98 13.24 0.04 15.40
N ASP A 99 12.34 -0.92 15.21
CA ASP A 99 11.13 -0.99 16.05
C ASP A 99 11.37 -1.93 17.26
N PRO A 100 11.67 -1.39 18.45
CA PRO A 100 11.90 -2.19 19.66
C PRO A 100 10.63 -2.89 20.15
N ARG A 101 9.45 -2.52 19.63
CA ARG A 101 8.17 -3.16 19.98
C ARG A 101 7.92 -4.43 19.17
N THR A 102 8.67 -4.65 18.10
CA THR A 102 8.55 -5.85 17.27
C THR A 102 9.54 -6.92 17.72
N SER A 103 9.01 -8.01 18.28
CA SER A 103 9.80 -9.21 18.64
C SER A 103 10.52 -9.79 17.41
N ASP A 104 11.67 -10.43 17.64
CA ASP A 104 12.41 -11.11 16.58
C ASP A 104 11.61 -12.27 15.96
N ASP A 105 10.73 -12.92 16.74
CA ASP A 105 9.79 -13.93 16.24
C ASP A 105 8.78 -13.32 15.26
N ALA A 106 8.24 -12.14 15.58
CA ALA A 106 7.31 -11.42 14.71
C ALA A 106 7.99 -10.97 13.40
N LYS A 107 9.25 -10.50 13.48
CA LYS A 107 10.06 -10.20 12.28
C LYS A 107 10.29 -11.46 11.45
N GLN A 108 10.59 -12.60 12.08
CA GLN A 108 10.82 -13.85 11.39
C GLN A 108 9.54 -14.37 10.69
N LEU A 109 8.40 -14.31 11.36
CA LEU A 109 7.11 -14.65 10.78
C LEU A 109 6.76 -13.73 9.61
N LEU A 110 7.03 -12.42 9.74
CA LEU A 110 6.86 -11.48 8.64
C LEU A 110 7.69 -11.88 7.43
N ARG A 111 8.98 -12.15 7.60
CA ARG A 111 9.86 -12.59 6.49
C ARG A 111 9.31 -13.83 5.80
N GLN A 112 8.86 -14.81 6.58
CA GLN A 112 8.26 -16.02 6.03
C GLN A 112 7.04 -15.68 5.16
N LYS A 113 6.11 -14.85 5.66
CA LYS A 113 4.90 -14.48 4.93
C LYS A 113 5.14 -13.55 3.74
N LEU A 114 6.16 -12.69 3.81
CA LEU A 114 6.50 -11.74 2.75
C LEU A 114 7.26 -12.38 1.60
N PHE A 115 8.21 -13.28 1.89
CA PHE A 115 9.20 -13.75 0.91
C PHE A 115 9.08 -15.22 0.52
N VAL A 116 8.34 -16.03 1.30
CA VAL A 116 8.13 -17.45 1.00
C VAL A 116 6.76 -17.64 0.38
N ALA A 117 6.74 -18.23 -0.82
CA ALA A 117 5.52 -18.76 -1.43
C ALA A 117 5.27 -20.17 -0.89
N GLU A 118 4.03 -20.47 -0.53
CA GLU A 118 3.63 -21.83 -0.20
C GLU A 118 3.59 -22.70 -1.48
N PRO A 119 3.98 -23.98 -1.44
CA PRO A 119 3.91 -24.87 -2.60
C PRO A 119 2.49 -24.94 -3.17
N GLY A 120 2.30 -24.53 -4.43
CA GLY A 120 0.97 -24.46 -5.06
C GLY A 120 0.09 -23.29 -4.59
N GLY A 121 0.62 -22.42 -3.74
CA GLY A 121 -0.05 -21.23 -3.21
C GLY A 121 0.17 -19.98 -4.08
N PRO A 122 -0.41 -18.83 -3.65
CA PRO A 122 -0.18 -17.54 -4.30
C PRO A 122 1.31 -17.13 -4.24
N PRO A 123 1.74 -16.19 -5.11
CA PRO A 123 3.10 -15.64 -5.06
C PRO A 123 3.41 -15.04 -3.68
N PRO A 124 4.71 -14.86 -3.33
CA PRO A 124 5.09 -14.29 -2.05
C PRO A 124 4.46 -12.88 -1.91
N ARG A 125 4.01 -12.50 -0.71
CA ARG A 125 3.20 -11.27 -0.54
C ARG A 125 3.92 -10.01 -1.00
N ILE A 126 5.25 -9.95 -0.90
CA ILE A 126 6.02 -8.81 -1.42
C ILE A 126 5.78 -8.59 -2.92
N ALA A 127 5.46 -9.64 -3.67
CA ALA A 127 5.12 -9.54 -5.08
C ALA A 127 3.76 -8.89 -5.35
N LEU A 128 2.91 -8.75 -4.34
CA LEU A 128 1.64 -8.03 -4.44
C LEU A 128 1.80 -6.52 -4.26
N TYR A 129 2.96 -6.05 -3.78
CA TYR A 129 3.21 -4.62 -3.66
C TYR A 129 3.13 -3.95 -5.04
N ALA A 130 2.14 -3.07 -5.20
CA ALA A 130 1.80 -2.45 -6.47
C ALA A 130 2.58 -1.16 -6.76
N GLY A 131 3.42 -0.69 -5.83
CA GLY A 131 4.12 0.59 -5.95
C GLY A 131 3.21 1.80 -5.71
N ARG A 132 1.99 1.58 -5.22
CA ARG A 132 0.99 2.61 -4.93
C ARG A 132 1.12 3.01 -3.45
N GLY A 133 2.01 3.96 -3.18
CA GLY A 133 2.32 4.39 -1.81
C GLY A 133 3.62 3.82 -1.29
N ASP A 134 4.08 4.34 -0.15
CA ASP A 134 5.38 4.02 0.47
C ASP A 134 5.48 2.54 0.88
N LEU A 135 6.57 1.86 0.51
CA LEU A 135 6.80 0.46 0.88
C LEU A 135 6.91 0.26 2.39
N GLY A 136 7.50 1.21 3.13
CA GLY A 136 7.59 1.12 4.59
C GLY A 136 6.21 1.07 5.26
N ARG A 137 5.26 1.89 4.80
CA ARG A 137 3.86 1.83 5.25
C ARG A 137 3.19 0.51 4.91
N TRP A 138 3.42 0.00 3.71
CA TRP A 138 2.92 -1.29 3.28
C TRP A 138 3.42 -2.43 4.18
N VAL A 139 4.71 -2.40 4.52
CA VAL A 139 5.35 -3.38 5.43
C VAL A 139 4.80 -3.27 6.85
N ARG A 140 4.68 -2.06 7.40
CA ARG A 140 4.07 -1.83 8.72
C ARG A 140 2.64 -2.35 8.80
N ALA A 141 1.86 -2.12 7.76
CA ALA A 141 0.50 -2.63 7.69
C ALA A 141 0.44 -4.16 7.59
N ALA A 142 1.42 -4.79 6.92
CA ALA A 142 1.57 -6.24 6.91
C ALA A 142 1.97 -6.80 8.29
N LEU A 143 2.87 -6.12 9.02
CA LEU A 143 3.27 -6.44 10.39
C LEU A 143 2.10 -6.36 11.37
N ALA A 144 1.37 -5.24 11.35
CA ALA A 144 0.23 -5.03 12.24
C ALA A 144 -0.85 -6.11 12.03
N ARG A 145 -1.03 -6.59 10.80
CA ARG A 145 -1.93 -7.70 10.51
C ARG A 145 -1.47 -9.03 11.11
N LEU A 146 -0.17 -9.32 11.09
CA LEU A 146 0.36 -10.52 11.74
C LEU A 146 0.09 -10.48 13.24
N ALA A 147 0.30 -9.33 13.88
CA ALA A 147 -0.05 -9.14 15.29
C ALA A 147 -1.55 -9.33 15.56
N ILE A 148 -2.42 -8.84 14.66
CA ILE A 148 -3.88 -9.05 14.74
C ILE A 148 -4.25 -10.52 14.60
N ASP A 149 -3.68 -11.22 13.61
CA ASP A 149 -3.99 -12.62 13.33
C ASP A 149 -3.48 -13.53 14.46
N GLU A 150 -2.31 -13.22 15.04
CA GLU A 150 -1.79 -13.87 16.24
C GLU A 150 -2.69 -13.64 17.46
N ALA A 151 -3.11 -12.40 17.71
CA ALA A 151 -4.05 -12.08 18.80
C ALA A 151 -5.37 -12.85 18.62
N ARG A 152 -5.93 -12.89 17.41
CA ARG A 152 -7.14 -13.68 17.10
C ARG A 152 -6.94 -15.17 17.35
N ALA A 153 -5.81 -15.74 16.92
CA ALA A 153 -5.48 -17.15 17.15
C ALA A 153 -5.33 -17.46 18.65
N ALA A 154 -4.81 -16.50 19.42
CA ALA A 154 -4.70 -16.57 20.88
C ALA A 154 -6.03 -16.32 21.63
N ARG A 155 -7.15 -16.09 20.92
CA ARG A 155 -8.45 -15.62 21.46
C ARG A 155 -8.39 -14.27 22.18
N GLU A 156 -7.35 -13.49 21.92
CA GLU A 156 -7.28 -12.10 22.33
C GLU A 156 -7.96 -11.21 21.29
N VAL A 157 -8.74 -10.23 21.75
CA VAL A 157 -9.37 -9.25 20.86
C VAL A 157 -8.23 -8.38 20.29
N PRO A 158 -8.07 -8.29 18.96
CA PRO A 158 -7.00 -7.49 18.38
C PRO A 158 -7.08 -6.04 18.84
N THR A 159 -5.96 -5.47 19.26
CA THR A 159 -5.90 -4.08 19.74
C THR A 159 -6.20 -3.10 18.61
N GLU A 160 -6.99 -2.07 18.93
CA GLU A 160 -7.48 -1.06 17.97
C GLU A 160 -6.37 -0.29 17.24
N ASP A 161 -5.20 -0.14 17.88
CA ASP A 161 -4.04 0.55 17.30
C ASP A 161 -3.40 -0.22 16.15
N ALA A 162 -3.37 -1.56 16.23
CA ALA A 162 -2.85 -2.41 15.15
C ALA A 162 -3.71 -2.31 13.88
N LEU A 163 -5.01 -2.08 14.04
CA LEU A 163 -5.94 -1.97 12.93
C LEU A 163 -5.81 -0.63 12.18
N MET A 164 -5.50 0.46 12.88
CA MET A 164 -5.23 1.77 12.26
C MET A 164 -3.94 1.76 11.44
N GLU A 165 -2.87 1.20 12.01
CA GLU A 165 -1.59 1.04 11.32
C GLU A 165 -1.77 0.17 10.06
N ALA A 166 -2.56 -0.90 10.16
CA ALA A 166 -2.89 -1.77 9.06
C ALA A 166 -3.67 -1.08 7.92
N LEU A 167 -4.38 0.04 8.15
CA LEU A 167 -5.10 0.79 7.11
C LEU A 167 -4.27 1.92 6.48
N GLY A 168 -2.98 2.04 6.84
CA GLY A 168 -2.11 3.11 6.33
C GLY A 168 -2.39 4.48 6.95
N VAL A 169 -3.18 4.53 8.03
CA VAL A 169 -3.36 5.74 8.83
C VAL A 169 -2.23 5.80 9.83
N ASP A 170 -1.23 6.59 9.47
CA ASP A 170 -0.04 6.84 10.26
C ASP A 170 -0.42 7.58 11.57
N PRO A 171 -0.13 7.01 12.77
CA PRO A 171 -0.29 7.71 14.04
C PRO A 171 0.67 8.91 14.19
N ALA A 172 1.68 9.07 13.32
CA ALA A 172 2.48 10.28 13.20
C ALA A 172 1.98 11.23 12.09
N GLY A 173 1.04 10.78 11.26
CA GLY A 173 0.48 11.52 10.13
C GLY A 173 1.41 11.53 8.91
N GLY A 174 0.87 11.32 7.70
CA GLY A 174 1.63 11.61 6.48
C GLY A 174 2.00 13.08 6.32
N PRO A 175 2.79 13.45 5.30
CA PRO A 175 3.30 14.83 5.12
C PRO A 175 2.20 15.91 5.19
N GLU A 176 0.98 15.57 4.77
CA GLU A 176 -0.20 16.45 4.87
C GLU A 176 -0.81 16.51 6.29
N LEU A 177 -0.78 15.42 7.06
CA LEU A 177 -1.18 15.37 8.48
C LEU A 177 -0.08 15.91 9.42
N VAL A 178 1.18 15.97 8.96
CA VAL A 178 2.30 16.63 9.65
C VAL A 178 2.09 18.14 9.73
N ARG A 179 1.42 18.72 8.73
CA ARG A 179 1.07 20.14 8.68
C ARG A 179 -0.12 20.53 9.55
N LEU A 180 -0.84 19.54 10.10
CA LEU A 180 -1.91 19.78 11.06
C LEU A 180 -1.33 20.07 12.44
N LYS A 181 -2.03 20.90 13.21
CA LYS A 181 -1.78 21.03 14.65
C LYS A 181 -1.93 19.66 15.31
N ASP A 182 -1.11 19.37 16.32
CA ASP A 182 -1.09 18.06 16.99
C ASP A 182 -2.48 17.63 17.49
N GLU A 183 -3.29 18.58 17.98
CA GLU A 183 -4.68 18.35 18.39
C GLU A 183 -5.57 17.85 17.23
N ALA A 184 -5.48 18.47 16.05
CA ALA A 184 -6.24 18.04 14.87
C ALA A 184 -5.80 16.66 14.39
N ARG A 185 -4.51 16.33 14.53
CA ARG A 185 -3.99 14.99 14.24
C ARG A 185 -4.58 13.94 15.19
N THR A 186 -4.58 14.21 16.50
CA THR A 186 -5.16 13.29 17.50
C THR A 186 -6.66 13.09 17.28
N LEU A 187 -7.40 14.16 16.99
CA LEU A 187 -8.84 14.08 16.68
C LEU A 187 -9.11 13.28 15.40
N MET A 188 -8.27 13.45 14.37
CA MET A 188 -8.38 12.68 13.14
C MET A 188 -8.13 11.19 13.34
N GLN A 189 -7.13 10.83 14.15
CA GLN A 189 -6.87 9.43 14.50
C GLN A 189 -8.03 8.81 15.26
N LEU A 190 -8.57 9.53 16.25
CA LEU A 190 -9.74 9.10 17.00
C LEU A 190 -10.95 8.87 16.07
N ALA A 191 -11.22 9.82 15.17
CA ALA A 191 -12.31 9.75 14.22
C ALA A 191 -12.16 8.58 13.24
N PHE A 192 -10.93 8.35 12.76
CA PHE A 192 -10.63 7.22 11.90
C PHE A 192 -10.80 5.89 12.63
N ARG A 193 -10.33 5.80 13.88
CA ARG A 193 -10.49 4.62 14.74
C ARG A 193 -11.95 4.22 14.90
N GLU A 194 -12.79 5.16 15.30
CA GLU A 194 -14.24 4.93 15.44
C GLU A 194 -14.92 4.54 14.12
N ALA A 195 -14.41 5.05 13.00
CA ALA A 195 -14.94 4.72 11.68
C ALA A 195 -14.67 3.28 11.29
N VAL A 196 -13.48 2.77 11.61
CA VAL A 196 -13.09 1.40 11.28
C VAL A 196 -13.74 0.40 12.22
N THR A 197 -13.93 0.73 13.50
CA THR A 197 -14.62 -0.15 14.46
C THR A 197 -16.11 -0.31 14.12
N ALA A 198 -16.72 0.71 13.50
CA ALA A 198 -18.11 0.65 13.04
C ALA A 198 -18.34 -0.29 11.84
N LEU A 199 -17.29 -0.74 11.15
CA LEU A 199 -17.40 -1.72 10.07
C LEU A 199 -17.57 -3.14 10.63
N SER A 200 -18.10 -4.07 9.83
CA SER A 200 -18.04 -5.50 10.19
C SER A 200 -16.61 -6.05 10.03
N ASP A 201 -16.29 -7.17 10.70
CA ASP A 201 -15.00 -7.85 10.54
C ASP A 201 -14.68 -8.19 9.09
N ARG A 202 -15.70 -8.59 8.34
CA ARG A 202 -15.59 -8.91 6.92
C ARG A 202 -15.26 -7.68 6.08
N GLU A 203 -15.95 -6.56 6.32
CA GLU A 203 -15.70 -5.30 5.59
C GLU A 203 -14.30 -4.75 5.90
N ARG A 204 -13.85 -4.83 7.15
CA ARG A 204 -12.48 -4.48 7.55
C ARG A 204 -11.44 -5.33 6.82
N ALA A 205 -11.61 -6.65 6.84
CA ALA A 205 -10.68 -7.57 6.17
C ALA A 205 -10.60 -7.31 4.66
N MET A 206 -11.75 -7.06 4.01
CA MET A 206 -11.80 -6.71 2.59
C MET A 206 -11.12 -5.38 2.28
N LEU A 207 -11.37 -4.33 3.07
CA LEU A 207 -10.71 -3.02 2.88
C LEU A 207 -9.20 -3.12 3.05
N LEU A 208 -8.76 -3.78 4.12
CA LEU A 208 -7.36 -4.05 4.40
C LEU A 208 -6.69 -4.79 3.24
N GLN A 209 -7.33 -5.82 2.70
CA GLN A 209 -6.73 -6.64 1.65
C GLN A 209 -6.76 -5.94 0.28
N PHE A 210 -7.78 -5.12 0.01
CA PHE A 210 -7.83 -4.30 -1.20
C PHE A 210 -6.81 -3.16 -1.18
N HIS A 211 -6.82 -2.35 -0.11
CA HIS A 211 -6.05 -1.10 -0.06
C HIS A 211 -4.61 -1.30 0.35
N VAL A 212 -4.33 -2.28 1.20
CA VAL A 212 -2.97 -2.48 1.70
C VAL A 212 -2.26 -3.49 0.85
N ASP A 213 -2.86 -4.67 0.67
CA ASP A 213 -2.19 -5.73 -0.09
C ASP A 213 -2.31 -5.56 -1.62
N GLY A 214 -3.03 -4.53 -2.09
CA GLY A 214 -3.26 -4.33 -3.52
C GLY A 214 -4.03 -5.49 -4.18
N VAL A 215 -4.73 -6.31 -3.40
CA VAL A 215 -5.44 -7.48 -3.92
C VAL A 215 -6.66 -7.01 -4.70
N GLY A 216 -6.63 -7.23 -6.02
CA GLY A 216 -7.72 -6.85 -6.91
C GLY A 216 -9.05 -7.52 -6.56
N VAL A 217 -10.14 -6.89 -7.03
CA VAL A 217 -11.53 -7.27 -6.76
C VAL A 217 -11.81 -8.75 -7.08
N VAL A 218 -11.24 -9.27 -8.17
CA VAL A 218 -11.42 -10.67 -8.60
C VAL A 218 -10.81 -11.65 -7.60
N ALA A 219 -9.61 -11.37 -7.10
CA ALA A 219 -8.92 -12.22 -6.14
C ALA A 219 -9.60 -12.17 -4.76
N LEU A 220 -10.08 -10.99 -4.35
CA LEU A 220 -10.93 -10.84 -3.17
C LEU A 220 -12.24 -11.62 -3.31
N GLY A 221 -12.85 -11.64 -4.50
CA GLY A 221 -14.06 -12.41 -4.76
C GLY A 221 -13.86 -13.89 -4.48
N LYS A 222 -12.72 -14.46 -4.90
CA LYS A 222 -12.35 -15.84 -4.59
C LYS A 222 -12.12 -16.04 -3.09
N LEU A 223 -11.38 -15.14 -2.44
CA LEU A 223 -11.02 -15.25 -1.03
C LEU A 223 -12.23 -15.17 -0.09
N PHE A 224 -13.20 -14.33 -0.41
CA PHE A 224 -14.41 -14.14 0.40
C PHE A 224 -15.64 -14.89 -0.12
N GLY A 225 -15.51 -15.71 -1.17
CA GLY A 225 -16.63 -16.44 -1.78
C GLY A 225 -17.72 -15.51 -2.35
N LEU A 226 -17.33 -14.38 -2.94
CA LEU A 226 -18.21 -13.36 -3.48
C LEU A 226 -17.98 -13.15 -4.98
N ALA A 227 -19.04 -12.80 -5.71
CA ALA A 227 -18.88 -12.28 -7.06
C ALA A 227 -18.06 -10.97 -7.03
N PRO A 228 -17.22 -10.67 -8.04
CA PRO A 228 -16.44 -9.43 -8.10
C PRO A 228 -17.30 -8.17 -7.94
N SER A 229 -18.50 -8.17 -8.52
CA SER A 229 -19.48 -7.07 -8.39
C SER A 229 -19.98 -6.86 -6.95
N ASN A 230 -19.99 -7.91 -6.12
CA ASN A 230 -20.32 -7.79 -4.70
C ASN A 230 -19.13 -7.22 -3.92
N VAL A 231 -17.91 -7.63 -4.26
CA VAL A 231 -16.69 -7.08 -3.65
C VAL A 231 -16.57 -5.57 -3.90
N SER A 232 -16.71 -5.13 -5.16
CA SER A 232 -16.67 -3.70 -5.49
C SER A 232 -17.75 -2.91 -4.75
N ARG A 233 -18.97 -3.45 -4.65
CA ARG A 233 -20.07 -2.81 -3.91
C ARG A 233 -19.79 -2.72 -2.41
N THR A 234 -19.26 -3.79 -1.81
CA THR A 234 -18.89 -3.79 -0.39
C THR A 234 -17.77 -2.80 -0.10
N LEU A 235 -16.73 -2.74 -0.93
CA LEU A 235 -15.64 -1.77 -0.78
C LEU A 235 -16.13 -0.32 -0.93
N ALA A 236 -16.98 -0.04 -1.93
CA ALA A 236 -17.58 1.27 -2.13
C ALA A 236 -18.44 1.68 -0.92
N LYS A 237 -19.28 0.77 -0.42
CA LYS A 237 -20.11 1.00 0.77
C LYS A 237 -19.24 1.28 2.00
N ALA A 238 -18.20 0.48 2.22
CA ALA A 238 -17.31 0.62 3.36
C ALA A 238 -16.57 1.97 3.33
N ARG A 239 -16.16 2.47 2.16
CA ARG A 239 -15.59 3.82 2.01
C ARG A 239 -16.58 4.93 2.37
N VAL A 240 -17.81 4.85 1.87
CA VAL A 240 -18.86 5.85 2.19
C VAL A 240 -19.14 5.86 3.69
N MET A 241 -19.21 4.69 4.30
CA MET A 241 -19.39 4.54 5.76
C MET A 241 -18.22 5.13 6.54
N LEU A 242 -16.98 4.83 6.14
CA LEU A 242 -15.77 5.38 6.78
C LEU A 242 -15.79 6.91 6.76
N LEU A 243 -15.97 7.51 5.58
CA LEU A 243 -15.98 8.98 5.44
C LEU A 243 -17.11 9.63 6.25
N SER A 244 -18.31 9.01 6.22
CA SER A 244 -19.46 9.50 6.98
C SER A 244 -19.23 9.42 8.49
N GLN A 245 -18.58 8.35 8.97
CA GLN A 245 -18.29 8.16 10.38
C GLN A 245 -17.16 9.08 10.87
N ILE A 246 -16.11 9.29 10.06
CA ILE A 246 -15.04 10.26 10.33
C ILE A 246 -15.64 11.67 10.43
N ARG A 247 -16.45 12.08 9.44
CA ARG A 247 -17.12 13.40 9.46
C ARG A 247 -17.97 13.57 10.71
N ARG A 248 -18.78 12.57 11.07
CA ARG A 248 -19.61 12.60 12.28
C ARG A 248 -18.77 12.71 13.54
N SER A 249 -17.67 11.98 13.63
CA SER A 249 -16.80 11.99 14.79
C SER A 249 -16.11 13.34 14.97
N LEU A 250 -15.52 13.89 13.91
CA LEU A 250 -14.89 15.22 13.92
C LEU A 250 -15.89 16.34 14.26
N LEU A 251 -17.14 16.27 13.77
CA LEU A 251 -18.19 17.25 14.09
C LEU A 251 -18.58 17.28 15.57
N ARG A 252 -18.37 16.21 16.34
CA ARG A 252 -18.65 16.21 17.79
C ARG A 252 -17.61 16.99 18.58
N HIS A 253 -16.43 17.23 18.01
CA HIS A 253 -15.38 18.00 18.64
C HIS A 253 -15.54 19.48 18.30
N LYS A 254 -15.97 20.28 19.30
CA LYS A 254 -16.29 21.71 19.17
C LYS A 254 -15.13 22.62 18.73
N GLN A 255 -13.93 22.08 18.57
CA GLN A 255 -12.71 22.83 18.27
C GLN A 255 -12.35 22.87 16.78
N ILE A 256 -13.08 22.15 15.91
CA ILE A 256 -12.81 22.13 14.46
C ILE A 256 -13.77 23.07 13.74
N HIS A 257 -13.23 24.05 13.01
CA HIS A 257 -14.01 24.93 12.14
C HIS A 257 -14.49 24.19 10.88
N ALA A 258 -15.64 24.57 10.31
CA ALA A 258 -16.25 23.88 9.17
C ALA A 258 -15.32 23.77 7.93
N GLU A 259 -14.54 24.80 7.65
CA GLU A 259 -13.57 24.82 6.53
C GLU A 259 -12.39 23.86 6.75
N GLU A 260 -11.94 23.73 8.00
CA GLU A 260 -10.88 22.80 8.40
C GLU A 260 -11.40 21.36 8.35
N LEU A 261 -12.65 21.12 8.75
CA LEU A 261 -13.32 19.83 8.62
C LEU A 261 -13.43 19.36 7.16
N ASP A 262 -13.92 20.21 6.26
CA ASP A 262 -14.06 19.83 4.85
C ASP A 262 -12.68 19.55 4.23
N SER A 263 -11.65 20.32 4.59
CA SER A 263 -10.26 20.08 4.16
C SER A 263 -9.72 18.73 4.67
N LEU A 264 -10.01 18.36 5.93
CA LEU A 264 -9.61 17.08 6.53
C LEU A 264 -10.33 15.89 5.89
N VAL A 265 -11.63 16.01 5.61
CA VAL A 265 -12.40 14.96 4.96
C VAL A 265 -11.96 14.77 3.51
N GLU A 266 -11.66 15.86 2.80
CA GLU A 266 -11.09 15.82 1.45
C GLU A 266 -9.72 15.14 1.42
N LEU A 267 -8.88 15.41 2.42
CA LEU A 267 -7.59 14.76 2.60
C LEU A 267 -7.71 13.23 2.77
N VAL A 268 -8.64 12.76 3.60
CA VAL A 268 -8.87 11.31 3.76
C VAL A 268 -9.40 10.69 2.47
N ARG A 269 -10.31 11.40 1.79
CA ARG A 269 -10.85 10.95 0.50
C ARG A 269 -9.75 10.82 -0.55
N SER A 270 -8.83 11.79 -0.62
CA SER A 270 -7.70 11.74 -1.55
C SER A 270 -6.78 10.57 -1.23
N GLN A 271 -6.42 10.35 0.04
CA GLN A 271 -5.56 9.23 0.43
C GLN A 271 -6.22 7.87 0.18
N LEU A 272 -7.49 7.67 0.56
CA LEU A 272 -8.22 6.42 0.28
C LEU A 272 -8.40 6.15 -1.22
N SER A 273 -8.43 7.20 -2.06
CA SER A 273 -8.51 7.08 -3.52
C SER A 273 -7.14 6.77 -4.13
N LEU A 274 -6.08 7.43 -3.66
CA LEU A 274 -4.69 7.18 -4.06
C LEU A 274 -4.24 5.75 -3.72
N THR A 275 -4.74 5.18 -2.63
CA THR A 275 -4.46 3.81 -2.20
C THR A 275 -5.39 2.76 -2.82
N GLY A 276 -6.30 3.12 -3.73
CA GLY A 276 -7.16 2.13 -4.35
C GLY A 276 -8.19 2.71 -5.28
N ASP A 277 -7.83 2.87 -6.55
CA ASP A 277 -8.82 3.11 -7.58
C ASP A 277 -9.66 1.83 -7.75
N LEU A 278 -10.99 1.92 -7.59
CA LEU A 278 -11.92 0.78 -7.71
C LEU A 278 -12.09 0.30 -9.17
N ARG A 279 -11.27 0.81 -10.09
CA ARG A 279 -11.30 0.49 -11.51
C ARG A 279 -10.36 -0.69 -11.76
N GLY A 280 -10.87 -1.88 -11.46
CA GLY A 280 -10.34 -3.18 -11.82
C GLY A 280 -11.45 -4.20 -11.84
#